data_AF-A0A948DLP2-F1
#
_entry.id   AF-A0A948DLP2-F1
#
_cell.length_a   1.000
_cell.length_b   1.000
_cell.length_c   1.000
_cell.angle_alpha   90.00
_cell.angle_beta   90.00
_cell.angle_gamma   90.00
#
_symmetry.space_group_name_H-M   'P 1'
#
loop_
_entity.id
_entity.type
_entity.pdbx_description
1 polymer ?
#
loop_
_entity_poly.entity_id
_entity_poly.type
_entity_poly.pdbx_seq_one_letter_code
_entity_poly.pdbx_strand_id
1 'polypeptide(L)'
;MVGKKEVIENALECGFEDTGFTTAAPFETQRAYLEERREDYEWAIRSGLDLIAGTDPKSIMPEAKSIIVIMEAYFREAFPPSLERHERVKSMTAWALGRIGGPAAKQALSDFLAESAGPVRSEILSALKGVSPPGDA
;
A
#
# COMPACT_ATOMS: atom_id res chain seq x y z
N MET A 1 13.28 -8.20 32.63
CA MET A 1 12.36 -8.71 31.60
C MET A 1 11.51 -7.53 31.19
N VAL A 2 11.50 -7.17 29.91
CA VAL A 2 10.75 -6.00 29.42
C VAL A 2 9.25 -6.27 29.59
N GLY A 3 8.53 -5.33 30.19
CA GLY A 3 7.10 -5.47 30.45
C GLY A 3 6.24 -4.98 29.28
N LYS A 4 4.98 -5.45 29.19
CA LYS A 4 4.01 -4.97 28.18
C LYS A 4 3.85 -3.45 28.20
N LYS A 5 3.77 -2.86 29.40
CA LYS A 5 3.64 -1.41 29.60
C LYS A 5 4.85 -0.66 29.05
N GLU A 6 6.05 -1.13 29.37
CA GLU A 6 7.31 -0.55 28.90
C GLU A 6 7.42 -0.60 27.36
N VAL A 7 6.98 -1.69 26.72
CA VAL A 7 6.92 -1.75 25.25
C VAL A 7 5.98 -0.70 24.66
N ILE A 8 4.78 -0.54 25.24
CA ILE A 8 3.80 0.45 24.76
C ILE A 8 4.36 1.87 24.91
N GLU A 9 4.96 2.19 26.06
CA GLU A 9 5.57 3.50 26.31
C GLU A 9 6.70 3.78 25.32
N ASN A 10 7.61 2.82 25.10
CA ASN A 10 8.68 2.96 24.10
C ASN A 10 8.14 3.10 22.67
N ALA A 11 7.06 2.39 22.31
CA ALA A 11 6.48 2.48 20.97
C ALA A 11 5.90 3.88 20.71
N LEU A 12 5.21 4.45 21.70
CA LEU A 12 4.72 5.83 21.65
C LEU A 12 5.87 6.84 21.56
N GLU A 13 6.93 6.66 22.36
CA GLU A 13 8.14 7.49 22.29
C GLU A 13 8.84 7.41 20.92
N CYS A 14 8.78 6.25 20.26
CA CYS A 14 9.27 6.06 18.89
C CYS A 14 8.33 6.64 17.82
N GLY A 15 7.15 7.15 18.19
CA GLY A 15 6.19 7.77 17.28
C GLY A 15 5.20 6.80 16.62
N PHE A 16 5.09 5.56 17.09
CA PHE A 16 3.99 4.67 16.69
C PHE A 16 2.68 5.11 17.35
N GLU A 17 1.58 5.03 16.61
CA GLU A 17 0.27 5.49 17.08
C GLU A 17 -0.42 4.47 17.99
N ASP A 18 -0.13 3.17 17.79
CA ASP A 18 -0.71 2.10 18.60
C ASP A 18 0.20 0.87 18.65
N THR A 19 -0.03 0.02 19.66
CA THR A 19 0.70 -1.22 19.89
C THR A 19 -0.22 -2.35 20.34
N GLY A 20 -0.28 -3.41 19.54
CA GLY A 20 -0.97 -4.67 19.82
C GLY A 20 0.00 -5.79 20.23
N PHE A 21 -0.54 -6.83 20.88
CA PHE A 21 0.22 -8.00 21.28
C PHE A 21 -0.59 -9.25 21.00
N THR A 22 0.05 -10.28 20.44
CA THR A 22 -0.54 -11.61 20.25
C THR A 22 0.49 -12.70 20.53
N THR A 23 0.08 -13.96 20.54
CA THR A 23 0.98 -15.10 20.72
C THR A 23 1.78 -15.38 19.45
N ALA A 24 2.81 -16.20 19.56
CA ALA A 24 3.51 -16.79 18.41
C ALA A 24 2.92 -18.15 18.00
N ALA A 25 1.61 -18.34 18.18
CA ALA A 25 0.93 -19.54 17.68
C ALA A 25 0.75 -19.44 16.15
N PRO A 26 0.69 -20.58 15.44
CA PRO A 26 0.44 -20.58 14.01
C PRO A 26 -0.91 -19.96 13.63
N PHE A 27 -0.96 -19.31 12.46
CA PHE A 27 -2.17 -18.71 11.89
C PHE A 27 -2.98 -19.74 11.09
N GLU A 28 -3.61 -20.71 11.76
CA GLU A 28 -4.25 -21.88 11.12
C GLU A 28 -5.33 -21.52 10.09
N THR A 29 -6.18 -20.52 10.39
CA THR A 29 -7.22 -20.08 9.43
C THR A 29 -6.62 -19.50 8.16
N GLN A 30 -5.53 -18.74 8.28
CA GLN A 30 -4.83 -18.17 7.13
C GLN A 30 -4.12 -19.26 6.33
N ARG A 31 -3.54 -20.25 7.02
CA ARG A 31 -2.92 -21.41 6.39
C ARG A 31 -3.92 -22.19 5.55
N ALA A 32 -5.08 -22.53 6.11
CA ALA A 32 -6.15 -23.22 5.39
C ALA A 32 -6.61 -22.44 4.15
N TYR A 33 -6.78 -21.11 4.28
CA TYR A 33 -7.13 -20.24 3.15
C TYR A 33 -6.08 -20.26 2.03
N LEU A 34 -4.79 -20.17 2.39
CA LEU A 34 -3.69 -20.23 1.42
C LEU A 34 -3.56 -21.61 0.76
N GLU A 35 -3.87 -22.68 1.48
CA GLU A 35 -3.90 -24.04 0.93
C GLU A 35 -5.05 -24.22 -0.07
N GLU A 36 -6.25 -23.73 0.25
CA GLU A 36 -7.43 -23.75 -0.64
C GLU A 36 -7.21 -22.94 -1.92
N ARG A 37 -6.51 -21.80 -1.81
CA ARG A 37 -6.29 -20.86 -2.92
C ARG A 37 -4.88 -20.90 -3.48
N ARG A 38 -4.17 -22.03 -3.36
CA ARG A 38 -2.76 -22.16 -3.73
C ARG A 38 -2.46 -21.65 -5.15
N GLU A 39 -3.33 -21.97 -6.10
CA GLU A 39 -3.18 -21.59 -7.50
C GLU A 39 -3.16 -20.06 -7.69
N ASP A 40 -3.99 -19.32 -6.95
CA ASP A 40 -4.06 -17.85 -7.00
C ASP A 40 -2.73 -17.19 -6.55
N TYR A 41 -1.94 -17.89 -5.74
CA TYR A 41 -0.73 -17.38 -5.10
C TYR A 41 0.56 -18.06 -5.59
N GLU A 42 0.51 -18.89 -6.63
CA GLU A 42 1.72 -19.54 -7.19
C GLU A 42 2.81 -18.54 -7.56
N TRP A 43 2.44 -17.35 -8.02
CA TRP A 43 3.38 -16.28 -8.37
C TRP A 43 4.28 -15.89 -7.20
N ALA A 44 3.76 -15.93 -5.96
CA ALA A 44 4.52 -15.57 -4.77
C ALA A 44 5.61 -16.61 -4.49
N ILE A 45 5.27 -17.90 -4.61
CA ILE A 45 6.22 -19.01 -4.46
C ILE A 45 7.32 -18.91 -5.52
N ARG A 46 6.97 -18.63 -6.78
CA ARG A 46 7.94 -18.42 -7.86
C ARG A 46 8.84 -17.21 -7.63
N SER A 47 8.36 -16.23 -6.86
CA SER A 47 9.11 -15.03 -6.45
C SER A 47 9.96 -15.27 -5.19
N GLY A 48 10.00 -16.50 -4.67
CA GLY A 48 10.78 -16.87 -3.48
C GLY A 48 10.07 -16.61 -2.14
N LEU A 49 8.77 -16.28 -2.17
CA LEU A 49 7.97 -16.05 -0.97
C LEU A 49 7.19 -17.31 -0.60
N ASP A 50 7.62 -17.98 0.48
CA ASP A 50 6.87 -19.11 1.05
C ASP A 50 5.76 -18.62 1.97
N LEU A 51 4.57 -18.44 1.40
CA LEU A 51 3.40 -17.97 2.14
C LEU A 51 2.91 -18.98 3.19
N ILE A 52 3.14 -20.29 2.98
CA ILE A 52 2.70 -21.32 3.93
C ILE A 52 3.60 -21.31 5.15
N ALA A 53 4.93 -21.31 4.96
CA ALA A 53 5.88 -21.17 6.07
C ALA A 53 5.65 -19.85 6.84
N GLY A 54 5.28 -18.77 6.13
CA GLY A 54 4.93 -17.48 6.72
C GLY A 54 3.74 -17.49 7.67
N THR A 55 2.92 -18.56 7.67
CA THR A 55 1.80 -18.71 8.63
C THR A 55 2.22 -19.25 10.00
N ASP A 56 3.47 -19.69 10.15
CA ASP A 56 4.02 -20.09 11.45
C ASP A 56 5.19 -19.16 11.84
N PRO A 57 5.00 -18.26 12.82
CA PRO A 57 6.07 -17.38 13.32
C PRO A 57 7.35 -18.14 13.73
N LYS A 58 7.21 -19.40 14.16
CA LYS A 58 8.35 -20.23 14.57
C LYS A 58 9.21 -20.72 13.41
N SER A 59 8.71 -20.66 12.17
CA SER A 59 9.51 -20.91 10.98
C SER A 59 10.62 -19.87 10.79
N ILE A 60 10.43 -18.66 11.32
CA ILE A 60 11.43 -17.58 11.29
C ILE A 60 12.22 -17.55 12.60
N MET A 61 11.53 -17.68 13.74
CA MET A 61 12.14 -17.61 15.06
C MET A 61 11.59 -18.73 15.95
N PRO A 62 12.27 -19.90 16.05
CA PRO A 62 11.76 -21.09 16.75
C PRO A 62 11.35 -20.84 18.21
N GLU A 63 12.07 -19.92 18.88
CA GLU A 63 11.87 -19.56 20.27
C GLU A 63 10.81 -18.46 20.48
N ALA A 64 10.11 -18.05 19.41
CA ALA A 64 9.11 -17.00 19.49
C ALA A 64 7.98 -17.35 20.47
N LYS A 65 7.63 -16.39 21.32
CA LYS A 65 6.55 -16.51 22.31
C LYS A 65 5.39 -15.56 22.05
N SER A 66 5.69 -14.41 21.45
CA SER A 66 4.72 -13.35 21.18
C SER A 66 5.10 -12.58 19.93
N ILE A 67 4.11 -11.91 19.36
CA ILE A 67 4.27 -10.93 18.29
C ILE A 67 3.82 -9.58 18.85
N ILE A 68 4.61 -8.54 18.59
CA ILE A 68 4.26 -7.15 18.88
C ILE A 68 3.85 -6.53 17.54
N VAL A 69 2.65 -5.95 17.50
CA VAL A 69 2.12 -5.28 16.32
C VAL A 69 2.21 -3.78 16.59
N ILE A 70 2.88 -3.05 15.72
CA ILE A 70 3.01 -1.58 15.80
C ILE A 70 2.22 -0.95 14.65
N MET A 71 1.57 0.18 14.91
CA MET A 71 0.84 0.94 13.90
C MET A 71 1.51 2.29 13.66
N GLU A 72 1.88 2.55 12.42
CA GLU A 72 2.36 3.85 11.98
C GLU A 72 1.32 4.50 11.07
N ALA A 73 0.83 5.68 11.45
CA ALA A 73 -0.03 6.47 10.58
C ALA A 73 0.81 7.13 9.49
N TYR A 74 0.65 6.67 8.25
CA TYR A 74 1.30 7.25 7.08
C TYR A 74 0.79 8.66 6.73
N PHE A 75 -0.42 9.01 7.19
CA PHE A 75 -1.05 10.29 6.95
C PHE A 75 -1.49 10.90 8.28
N ARG A 76 -0.68 11.84 8.79
CA ARG A 76 -0.92 12.51 10.08
C ARG A 76 -1.47 13.93 9.90
N GLU A 77 -1.05 14.58 8.83
CA GLU A 77 -1.42 15.95 8.53
C GLU A 77 -1.90 16.04 7.09
N ALA A 78 -2.91 16.89 6.87
CA ALA A 78 -3.31 17.23 5.52
C ALA A 78 -2.19 17.99 4.82
N PHE A 79 -2.01 17.74 3.53
CA PHE A 79 -1.15 18.60 2.72
C PHE A 79 -1.75 20.02 2.70
N PRO A 80 -0.91 21.07 2.68
CA PRO A 80 -1.40 22.42 2.42
C PRO A 80 -2.29 22.43 1.16
N PRO A 81 -3.42 23.15 1.15
CA PRO A 81 -4.31 23.21 -0.02
C PRO A 81 -3.60 23.65 -1.33
N SER A 82 -2.49 24.38 -1.20
CA SER A 82 -1.63 24.76 -2.33
C SER A 82 -0.92 23.56 -2.97
N LEU A 83 -0.56 22.52 -2.21
CA LEU A 83 0.02 21.28 -2.72
C LEU A 83 -1.03 20.36 -3.32
N GLU A 84 -2.24 20.30 -2.76
CA GLU A 84 -3.36 19.52 -3.33
C GLU A 84 -3.75 19.99 -4.73
N ARG A 85 -3.65 21.31 -4.97
CA ARG A 85 -3.96 21.93 -6.26
C ARG A 85 -2.76 22.02 -7.20
N HIS A 86 -1.58 21.57 -6.76
CA HIS A 86 -0.34 21.70 -7.50
C HIS A 86 -0.40 20.91 -8.81
N GLU A 87 0.08 21.53 -9.90
CA GLU A 87 -0.02 20.95 -11.24
C GLU A 87 0.59 19.56 -11.34
N ARG A 88 1.75 19.34 -10.69
CA ARG A 88 2.38 18.01 -10.62
C ARG A 88 1.45 16.94 -10.04
N VAL A 89 0.70 17.24 -8.98
CA VAL A 89 -0.21 16.26 -8.37
C VAL A 89 -1.32 15.90 -9.37
N LYS A 90 -1.94 16.91 -9.99
CA LYS A 90 -2.98 16.72 -11.01
C LYS A 90 -2.47 15.93 -12.21
N SER A 91 -1.26 16.21 -12.69
CA SER A 91 -0.61 15.43 -13.75
C SER A 91 -0.42 13.97 -13.33
N MET A 92 0.14 13.70 -12.14
CA MET A 92 0.32 12.32 -11.66
C MET A 92 -1.01 11.58 -11.48
N THR A 93 -2.08 12.27 -11.04
CA THR A 93 -3.42 11.69 -10.98
C THR A 93 -3.95 11.35 -12.38
N ALA A 94 -3.78 12.25 -13.36
CA ALA A 94 -4.20 11.99 -14.73
C ALA A 94 -3.45 10.80 -15.34
N TRP A 95 -2.14 10.72 -15.11
CA TRP A 95 -1.29 9.60 -15.49
C TRP A 95 -1.79 8.27 -14.90
N ALA A 96 -2.00 8.23 -13.58
CA ALA A 96 -2.45 7.04 -12.88
C ALA A 96 -3.82 6.57 -13.37
N LEU A 97 -4.76 7.50 -13.63
CA LEU A 97 -6.07 7.18 -14.20
C LEU A 97 -5.95 6.60 -15.62
N GLY A 98 -5.01 7.09 -16.44
CA GLY A 98 -4.70 6.51 -17.75
C GLY A 98 -4.23 5.05 -17.64
N ARG A 99 -3.38 4.76 -16.64
CA ARG A 99 -2.86 3.41 -16.34
C ARG A 99 -3.94 2.46 -15.80
N ILE A 100 -4.79 2.93 -14.89
CA ILE A 100 -5.92 2.18 -14.33
C ILE A 100 -6.93 1.86 -15.45
N GLY A 101 -7.24 2.85 -16.28
CA GLY A 101 -8.15 2.71 -17.40
C GLY A 101 -9.60 2.43 -16.99
N GLY A 102 -10.38 1.93 -17.95
CA GLY A 102 -11.81 1.66 -17.78
C GLY A 102 -12.73 2.87 -17.99
N PRO A 103 -14.06 2.65 -18.06
CA PRO A 103 -15.02 3.70 -18.41
C PRO A 103 -15.02 4.87 -17.42
N ALA A 104 -14.97 4.58 -16.12
CA ALA A 104 -14.99 5.60 -15.07
C ALA A 104 -13.76 6.52 -15.13
N ALA A 105 -12.55 5.95 -15.30
CA ALA A 105 -11.33 6.74 -15.41
C ALA A 105 -11.34 7.61 -16.68
N LYS A 106 -11.78 7.04 -17.82
CA LYS A 106 -11.89 7.79 -19.08
C LYS A 106 -12.91 8.94 -18.98
N GLN A 107 -14.03 8.72 -18.32
CA GLN A 107 -15.04 9.76 -18.10
C GLN A 107 -14.48 10.87 -17.22
N ALA A 108 -13.88 10.54 -16.07
CA ALA A 108 -13.28 11.52 -15.17
C ALA A 108 -12.20 12.37 -15.85
N LEU A 109 -11.33 11.76 -16.66
CA LEU A 109 -10.32 12.46 -17.45
C LEU A 109 -10.95 13.38 -18.50
N SER A 110 -12.01 12.93 -19.18
CA SER A 110 -12.70 13.70 -20.22
C SER A 110 -13.45 14.89 -19.64
N ASP A 111 -14.12 14.72 -18.50
CA ASP A 111 -14.85 15.79 -17.80
C ASP A 111 -13.87 16.88 -17.34
N PHE A 112 -12.73 16.48 -16.78
CA PHE A 112 -11.74 17.43 -16.28
C PHE A 112 -10.89 18.08 -17.40
N LEU A 113 -10.89 17.50 -18.61
CA LEU A 113 -10.13 18.03 -19.73
C LEU A 113 -10.54 19.47 -20.09
N ALA A 114 -11.83 19.80 -20.00
CA ALA A 114 -12.33 21.13 -20.35
C ALA A 114 -11.73 22.26 -19.49
N GLU A 115 -11.47 21.97 -18.21
CA GLU A 115 -10.96 22.93 -17.22
C GLU A 115 -9.43 22.89 -17.08
N SER A 116 -8.78 21.92 -17.75
CA SER A 116 -7.34 21.71 -17.65
C SER A 116 -6.52 22.58 -18.61
N ALA A 117 -5.38 23.07 -18.13
CA ALA A 117 -4.39 23.83 -18.89
C ALA A 117 -2.96 23.32 -18.63
N GLY A 118 -2.01 23.79 -19.42
CA GLY A 118 -0.58 23.56 -19.20
C GLY A 118 -0.20 22.07 -19.16
N PRO A 119 0.77 21.68 -18.30
CA PRO A 119 1.25 20.29 -18.19
C PRO A 119 0.14 19.30 -17.81
N VAL A 120 -0.85 19.73 -17.03
CA VAL A 120 -1.98 18.87 -16.62
C VAL A 120 -2.83 18.47 -17.83
N ARG A 121 -3.13 19.41 -18.73
CA ARG A 121 -3.87 19.13 -19.96
C ARG A 121 -3.13 18.13 -20.85
N SER A 122 -1.83 18.32 -21.02
CA SER A 122 -0.98 17.41 -21.81
C SER A 122 -1.02 15.98 -21.25
N GLU A 123 -0.97 15.86 -19.92
CA GLU A 123 -1.01 14.55 -19.26
C GLU A 123 -2.36 13.86 -19.40
N ILE A 124 -3.47 14.59 -19.24
CA ILE A 124 -4.84 14.05 -19.47
C ILE A 124 -4.98 13.55 -20.91
N LEU A 125 -4.50 14.32 -21.90
CA LEU A 125 -4.54 13.92 -23.30
C LEU A 125 -3.68 12.69 -23.58
N SER A 126 -2.52 12.57 -22.92
CA SER A 126 -1.65 11.38 -23.03
C SER A 126 -2.32 10.16 -22.42
N ALA A 127 -2.87 10.30 -21.21
CA ALA A 127 -3.60 9.27 -20.48
C ALA A 127 -4.80 8.74 -21.27
N LEU A 128 -5.61 9.62 -21.88
CA LEU A 128 -6.75 9.22 -22.73
C LEU A 128 -6.34 8.48 -24.00
N LYS A 129 -5.14 8.77 -24.54
CA LYS A 129 -4.56 8.06 -25.69
C LYS A 129 -3.90 6.73 -25.30
N GLY A 130 -3.73 6.46 -24.00
CA GLY A 130 -2.98 5.30 -23.51
C GLY A 130 -1.47 5.42 -23.73
N VAL A 131 -0.94 6.64 -23.82
CA VAL A 131 0.48 6.91 -24.04
C VAL A 131 1.13 7.29 -22.70
N SER A 132 2.18 6.58 -22.29
CA SER A 132 2.98 6.95 -21.11
C SER A 132 3.71 8.28 -21.35
N PRO A 133 3.88 9.11 -20.31
CA PRO A 133 4.53 10.41 -20.43
C PRO A 133 6.01 10.25 -20.79
N PRO A 134 6.60 11.24 -21.49
CA PRO A 134 8.02 11.27 -21.73
C PRO A 134 8.73 11.58 -20.40
N GLY A 135 9.31 10.54 -19.79
CA GLY A 135 9.99 10.61 -18.50
C GLY A 135 10.37 9.23 -17.93
N ASP A 136 9.75 8.16 -18.41
CA ASP A 136 10.04 6.77 -18.02
C ASP A 136 11.06 6.07 -18.95
N ALA A 137 12.08 6.81 -19.42
CA ALA A 137 13.24 6.25 -20.14
C ALA A 137 14.54 6.61 -19.42
#